data_AF-A0A8T5RU79-F1
#
_entry.id   AF-A0A8T5RU79-F1
#
_cell.length_a   1.000
_cell.length_b   1.000
_cell.length_c   1.000
_cell.angle_alpha   90.00
_cell.angle_beta   90.00
_cell.angle_gamma   90.00
#
_symmetry.space_group_name_H-M   'P 1'
#
loop_
_entity.id
_entity.type
_entity.pdbx_description
1 polymer ?
#
loop_
_entity_poly.entity_id
_entity_poly.type
_entity_poly.pdbx_seq_one_letter_code
_entity_poly.pdbx_strand_id
1 'polypeptide(L)'
;MMNVNGDYEELLESSLKEELTWLEEEFNFLFKSKREKYTKDELTMGSMILDNVIDNIKTNNSEELLSLLAITLNKIEHTFPEFF
;
A
#
# COMPACT_ATOMS: atom_id res chain seq x y z
N MET A 1 -24.31 14.65 -21.25
CA MET A 1 -23.47 13.51 -21.64
C MET A 1 -22.66 13.14 -20.42
N MET A 2 -22.83 11.94 -19.90
CA MET A 2 -22.01 11.42 -18.79
C MET A 2 -20.61 11.20 -19.36
N ASN A 3 -19.60 11.85 -18.78
CA ASN A 3 -18.25 11.81 -19.31
C ASN A 3 -17.56 10.56 -18.72
N VAL A 4 -17.90 9.41 -19.28
CA VAL A 4 -17.61 8.07 -18.73
C VAL A 4 -16.13 7.85 -18.42
N ASN A 5 -15.22 8.55 -19.10
CA ASN A 5 -13.78 8.46 -18.84
C ASN A 5 -13.34 9.16 -17.54
N GLY A 6 -13.92 10.32 -17.22
CA GLY A 6 -13.58 11.04 -15.98
C GLY A 6 -14.11 10.31 -14.75
N ASP A 7 -15.35 9.81 -14.84
CA ASP A 7 -15.96 9.02 -13.75
C ASP A 7 -15.17 7.71 -13.50
N TYR A 8 -14.61 7.10 -14.54
CA TYR A 8 -13.81 5.87 -14.41
C TYR A 8 -12.43 6.13 -13.78
N GLU A 9 -11.73 7.19 -14.19
CA GLU A 9 -10.44 7.58 -13.58
C GLU A 9 -10.61 7.94 -12.10
N GLU A 10 -11.65 8.71 -11.75
CA GLU A 10 -11.95 9.06 -10.35
C GLU A 10 -12.26 7.82 -9.49
N LEU A 11 -13.04 6.87 -10.01
CA LEU A 11 -13.33 5.61 -9.32
C LEU A 11 -12.07 4.77 -9.11
N LEU A 12 -11.18 4.74 -10.10
CA LEU A 12 -9.93 3.98 -10.02
C LEU A 12 -8.96 4.61 -9.02
N GLU A 13 -8.84 5.93 -9.01
CA GLU A 13 -8.06 6.64 -7.98
C GLU A 13 -8.62 6.44 -6.57
N SER A 14 -9.95 6.48 -6.41
CA SER A 14 -10.59 6.21 -5.11
C SER A 14 -10.29 4.79 -4.62
N SER A 15 -10.37 3.80 -5.51
CA SER A 15 -10.06 2.40 -5.18
C SER A 15 -8.60 2.24 -4.74
N LEU A 16 -7.65 2.91 -5.41
CA LEU A 16 -6.23 2.82 -5.08
C LEU A 16 -5.90 3.56 -3.76
N LYS A 17 -6.63 4.63 -3.44
CA LYS A 17 -6.54 5.31 -2.13
C LYS A 17 -7.04 4.40 -1.00
N GLU A 18 -8.11 3.65 -1.23
CA GLU A 18 -8.61 2.64 -0.29
C GLU A 18 -7.60 1.50 -0.11
N GLU A 19 -6.97 1.00 -1.19
CA GLU A 19 -5.92 -0.02 -1.11
C GLU A 19 -4.73 0.43 -0.26
N LEU A 20 -4.28 1.69 -0.38
CA LEU A 20 -3.20 2.24 0.44
C LEU A 20 -3.57 2.34 1.93
N THR A 21 -4.82 2.71 2.22
CA THR A 21 -5.32 2.75 3.59
C THR A 21 -5.39 1.34 4.17
N TRP A 22 -5.94 0.40 3.40
CA TRP A 22 -6.00 -1.01 3.76
C TRP A 22 -4.61 -1.60 4.00
N LEU A 23 -3.60 -1.23 3.19
CA LEU A 23 -2.22 -1.68 3.38
C LEU A 23 -1.66 -1.28 4.76
N GLU A 24 -1.87 -0.03 5.19
CA GLU A 24 -1.43 0.42 6.53
C GLU A 24 -2.14 -0.37 7.65
N GLU A 25 -3.43 -0.62 7.49
CA GLU A 25 -4.24 -1.37 8.47
C GLU A 25 -3.83 -2.85 8.54
N GLU A 26 -3.63 -3.49 7.39
CA GLU A 26 -3.25 -4.90 7.29
C GLU A 26 -1.86 -5.13 7.90
N PHE A 27 -0.89 -4.27 7.59
CA PHE A 27 0.44 -4.34 8.22
C PHE A 27 0.36 -4.20 9.74
N ASN A 28 -0.45 -3.25 10.23
CA ASN A 28 -0.67 -3.11 11.65
C ASN A 28 -1.33 -4.35 12.26
N PHE A 29 -2.33 -4.93 11.61
CA PHE A 29 -3.01 -6.12 12.09
C PHE A 29 -2.07 -7.33 12.17
N LEU A 30 -1.29 -7.57 11.12
CA LEU A 30 -0.41 -8.72 11.00
C LEU A 30 0.84 -8.64 11.90
N PHE A 31 1.43 -7.44 12.02
CA PHE A 31 2.79 -7.31 12.55
C PHE A 31 2.88 -6.51 13.88
N LYS A 32 1.98 -5.57 14.16
CA LYS A 32 2.10 -4.65 15.32
C LYS A 32 2.10 -5.33 16.69
N SER A 33 1.38 -6.45 16.82
CA SER A 33 1.21 -7.14 18.12
C SER A 33 2.35 -8.11 18.44
N LYS A 34 3.33 -8.25 17.55
CA LYS A 34 4.41 -9.22 17.69
C LYS A 34 5.41 -8.71 18.73
N ARG A 35 5.62 -9.51 19.78
CA ARG A 35 6.60 -9.23 20.84
C ARG A 35 7.98 -9.82 20.54
N GLU A 36 8.08 -10.66 19.52
CA GLU A 36 9.29 -11.35 19.07
C GLU A 36 9.74 -10.82 17.71
N LYS A 37 10.98 -11.11 17.32
CA LYS A 37 11.48 -10.80 15.98
C LYS A 37 10.66 -11.54 14.92
N TYR A 38 10.40 -10.87 13.79
CA TYR A 38 9.74 -11.50 12.65
C TYR A 38 10.54 -12.70 12.14
N THR A 39 9.82 -13.76 11.80
CA THR A 39 10.35 -14.92 11.09
C THR A 39 10.63 -14.55 9.63
N LYS A 40 11.48 -15.36 8.98
CA LYS A 40 11.77 -15.18 7.55
C LYS A 40 10.52 -15.25 6.68
N ASP A 41 9.58 -16.13 7.04
CA ASP A 41 8.34 -16.33 6.27
C ASP A 41 7.42 -15.10 6.40
N GLU A 42 7.38 -14.47 7.58
CA GLU A 42 6.63 -13.24 7.81
C GLU A 42 7.23 -12.04 7.06
N LEU A 43 8.56 -11.91 7.06
CA LEU A 43 9.24 -10.88 6.27
C LEU A 43 8.98 -11.07 4.77
N THR A 44 9.00 -12.33 4.31
CA THR A 44 8.69 -12.68 2.92
C THR A 44 7.25 -12.33 2.58
N MET A 45 6.30 -12.64 3.47
CA MET A 45 4.88 -12.32 3.28
C MET A 45 4.65 -10.81 3.22
N GLY A 46 5.22 -10.03 4.15
CA GLY A 46 5.09 -8.57 4.11
C GLY A 46 5.72 -7.97 2.85
N SER A 47 6.88 -8.48 2.41
CA SER A 47 7.50 -8.06 1.15
C SER A 47 6.58 -8.33 -0.04
N MET A 48 5.96 -9.51 -0.12
CA MET A 48 5.00 -9.85 -1.18
C MET A 48 3.76 -8.93 -1.19
N ILE A 49 3.27 -8.55 0.00
CA ILE A 49 2.15 -7.62 0.12
C ILE A 49 2.56 -6.23 -0.42
N LEU A 50 3.73 -5.73 -0.01
CA LEU A 50 4.25 -4.44 -0.48
C LEU A 50 4.46 -4.44 -1.99
N ASP A 51 5.12 -5.47 -2.53
CA ASP A 51 5.40 -5.58 -3.97
C ASP A 51 4.09 -5.54 -4.78
N ASN A 52 3.05 -6.27 -4.36
CA ASN A 52 1.78 -6.31 -5.06
C ASN A 52 1.08 -4.94 -5.11
N VAL A 53 1.04 -4.21 -3.97
CA VAL A 53 0.43 -2.88 -3.93
C VAL A 53 1.26 -1.85 -4.71
N ILE A 54 2.59 -1.94 -4.61
CA ILE A 54 3.51 -1.07 -5.35
C ILE A 54 3.33 -1.28 -6.86
N ASP A 55 3.25 -2.52 -7.33
CA ASP A 55 3.09 -2.83 -8.75
C ASP A 55 1.72 -2.36 -9.27
N ASN A 56 0.64 -2.55 -8.51
CA ASN A 56 -0.68 -2.04 -8.87
C ASN A 56 -0.68 -0.52 -9.04
N ILE A 57 -0.05 0.23 -8.12
CA ILE A 57 -0.07 1.69 -8.16
C ILE A 57 0.92 2.25 -9.20
N LYS A 58 2.09 1.61 -9.39
CA LYS A 58 3.07 2.04 -10.41
C LYS A 58 2.54 1.93 -11.84
N THR A 59 1.55 1.06 -12.09
CA THR A 59 0.89 1.00 -13.40
C THR A 59 -0.03 2.19 -13.67
N ASN A 60 -0.30 3.01 -12.66
CA ASN A 60 -1.06 4.25 -12.76
C ASN A 60 -0.12 5.45 -12.94
N ASN A 61 -0.47 6.38 -13.85
CA ASN A 61 0.32 7.58 -14.13
C ASN A 61 -0.06 8.78 -13.23
N SER A 62 -0.89 8.58 -12.21
CA SER A 62 -1.31 9.64 -11.28
C SER A 62 -0.18 9.99 -10.29
N GLU A 63 0.38 11.20 -10.43
CA GLU A 63 1.39 11.75 -9.51
C GLU A 63 0.87 11.82 -8.06
N GLU A 64 -0.43 12.06 -7.88
CA GLU A 64 -1.07 12.08 -6.56
C GLU A 64 -0.99 10.70 -5.91
N LEU A 65 -1.33 9.64 -6.65
CA LEU A 65 -1.25 8.26 -6.14
C LEU A 65 0.19 7.84 -5.83
N LEU A 66 1.16 8.20 -6.67
CA LEU A 66 2.57 7.94 -6.39
C LEU A 66 3.05 8.66 -5.14
N SER A 67 2.57 9.90 -4.91
CA SER A 67 2.88 10.66 -3.70
C SER A 67 2.26 10.02 -2.46
N LEU A 68 1.01 9.56 -2.55
CA LEU A 68 0.33 8.85 -1.46
C LEU A 68 1.01 7.51 -1.15
N LEU A 69 1.40 6.74 -2.18
CA LEU A 69 2.18 5.52 -2.00
C LEU A 69 3.49 5.81 -1.26
N ALA A 70 4.24 6.83 -1.66
CA ALA A 70 5.49 7.19 -0.98
C ALA A 70 5.27 7.57 0.49
N ILE A 71 4.17 8.26 0.81
CA ILE A 71 3.81 8.59 2.20
C ILE A 71 3.48 7.32 2.99
N THR A 72 2.66 6.43 2.43
CA THR A 72 2.26 5.17 3.07
C THR A 72 3.47 4.27 3.31
N LEU A 73 4.35 4.10 2.31
CA LEU A 73 5.58 3.31 2.47
C LEU A 73 6.48 3.88 3.56
N ASN A 74 6.68 5.22 3.61
CA ASN A 74 7.46 5.85 4.68
C ASN A 74 6.88 5.58 6.08
N LYS A 75 5.54 5.59 6.23
CA LYS A 75 4.92 5.26 7.53
C LYS A 75 5.14 3.80 7.90
N ILE A 76 5.03 2.88 6.93
CA ILE A 76 5.26 1.45 7.15
C ILE A 76 6.72 1.23 7.52
N GLU A 77 7.67 1.82 6.79
CA GLU A 77 9.11 1.75 7.09
C GLU A 77 9.42 2.26 8.50
N HIS A 78 8.81 3.38 8.89
CA HIS A 78 9.00 3.93 10.23
C HIS A 78 8.43 3.03 11.34
N THR A 79 7.33 2.33 11.06
CA THR A 79 6.63 1.48 12.05
C THR A 79 7.18 0.06 12.09
N PHE A 80 7.65 -0.44 10.94
CA PHE A 80 8.09 -1.81 10.68
C PHE A 80 9.41 -1.79 9.88
N PRO A 81 10.50 -1.25 10.45
CA PRO A 81 11.77 -1.07 9.74
C PRO A 81 12.40 -2.39 9.27
N GLU A 82 12.02 -3.53 9.85
CA GLU A 82 12.54 -4.84 9.47
C GLU A 82 12.10 -5.30 8.06
N PHE A 83 11.13 -4.61 7.44
CA PHE A 83 10.64 -4.89 6.09
C PHE A 83 11.32 -4.05 4.99
N PHE A 84 12.27 -3.16 5.35
CA PHE A 84 12.98 -2.24 4.44
C PHE A 84 14.50 -2.37 4.62
#